data_AF-A0A6N7NXS7-F1
#
_entry.id   AF-A0A6N7NXS7-F1
#
_cell.length_a   1.000
_cell.length_b   1.000
_cell.length_c   1.000
_cell.angle_alpha   90.00
_cell.angle_beta   90.00
_cell.angle_gamma   90.00
#
_symmetry.space_group_name_H-M   'P 1'
#
loop_
_entity.id
_entity.type
_entity.pdbx_description
1 polymer ?
#
loop_
_entity_poly.entity_id
_entity_poly.type
_entity_poly.pdbx_seq_one_letter_code
_entity_poly.pdbx_strand_id
1 'polypeptide(L)'
;MSINKLLVAMSLALALAACSKQEAAQDAAASANEAATEAQAAADQAAAAGAQTADAAQQAANTAATAADAATDAAANTAAAATDAAAGEAKDAAKAAEATAEQAKDAAEEAKK
;
A
#
# COMPACT_ATOMS: atom_id res chain seq x y z
N MET A 1 -36.54 4.33 -29.26
CA MET A 1 -35.68 5.21 -28.44
C MET A 1 -35.20 4.49 -27.16
N SER A 2 -34.74 3.24 -27.27
CA SER A 2 -34.44 2.38 -26.10
C SER A 2 -32.97 1.97 -26.00
N ILE A 3 -32.18 2.20 -27.05
CA ILE A 3 -30.76 1.83 -27.12
C ILE A 3 -29.86 2.80 -26.33
N ASN A 4 -30.19 4.09 -26.30
CA ASN A 4 -29.40 5.09 -25.54
C ASN A 4 -29.51 4.91 -24.02
N LYS A 5 -30.59 4.35 -23.49
CA LYS A 5 -30.74 4.15 -22.04
C LYS A 5 -29.95 2.95 -21.51
N LEU A 6 -29.76 1.91 -22.32
CA LEU A 6 -28.93 0.75 -21.96
C LEU A 6 -27.44 1.09 -21.99
N LEU A 7 -27.00 1.90 -22.96
CA LEU A 7 -25.61 2.35 -23.02
C LEU A 7 -25.23 3.21 -21.81
N VAL A 8 -26.10 4.15 -21.43
CA VAL A 8 -25.89 5.04 -20.27
C VAL A 8 -25.93 4.26 -18.95
N ALA A 9 -26.82 3.28 -18.81
CA ALA A 9 -26.90 2.43 -17.62
C ALA A 9 -25.65 1.53 -17.46
N MET A 10 -25.12 0.97 -18.56
CA MET A 10 -23.88 0.19 -18.50
C MET A 10 -22.65 1.05 -18.23
N SER A 11 -22.58 2.28 -18.76
CA SER A 11 -21.50 3.21 -18.41
C SER A 11 -21.56 3.65 -16.94
N LEU A 12 -22.76 3.80 -16.36
CA LEU A 12 -22.90 4.17 -14.95
C LEU A 12 -22.58 3.00 -14.02
N ALA A 13 -22.94 1.76 -14.42
CA ALA A 13 -22.56 0.55 -13.68
C ALA A 13 -21.05 0.29 -13.72
N LEU A 14 -20.39 0.55 -14.86
CA LEU A 14 -18.93 0.45 -14.97
C LEU A 14 -18.22 1.57 -14.20
N ALA A 15 -18.76 2.79 -14.19
CA ALA A 15 -18.23 3.89 -13.39
C ALA A 15 -18.31 3.60 -11.88
N LEU A 16 -19.42 3.01 -11.40
CA LEU A 16 -19.58 2.64 -9.99
C LEU A 16 -18.65 1.48 -9.60
N ALA A 17 -18.48 0.50 -10.48
CA ALA A 17 -17.56 -0.62 -10.28
C ALA A 17 -16.08 -0.22 -10.41
N ALA A 18 -15.75 0.84 -11.15
CA ALA A 18 -14.41 1.42 -11.21
C ALA A 18 -14.10 2.24 -9.95
N CYS A 19 -15.07 3.04 -9.46
CA CYS A 19 -14.91 3.78 -8.21
C CYS A 19 -14.68 2.84 -7.00
N SER A 20 -15.44 1.75 -6.88
CA SER A 20 -15.26 0.77 -5.79
C SER A 20 -13.89 0.08 -5.80
N LYS A 21 -13.31 -0.15 -6.98
CA LYS A 21 -11.98 -0.76 -7.10
C LYS A 21 -10.87 0.21 -6.74
N GLN A 22 -11.03 1.47 -7.15
CA GLN A 22 -10.11 2.53 -6.81
C GLN A 22 -10.09 2.79 -5.30
N GLU A 23 -11.25 2.82 -4.64
CA GLU A 23 -11.32 2.91 -3.18
C GLU A 23 -10.60 1.75 -2.51
N ALA A 24 -10.81 0.51 -2.95
CA ALA A 24 -10.12 -0.65 -2.38
C ALA A 24 -8.59 -0.62 -2.58
N ALA A 25 -8.12 -0.13 -3.74
CA ALA A 25 -6.69 0.02 -4.01
C ALA A 25 -6.06 1.14 -3.17
N GLN A 26 -6.77 2.26 -2.99
CA GLN A 26 -6.34 3.37 -2.15
C GLN A 26 -6.32 2.98 -0.66
N ASP A 27 -7.33 2.24 -0.21
CA ASP A 27 -7.40 1.72 1.17
C ASP A 27 -6.24 0.76 1.45
N ALA A 28 -5.94 -0.16 0.52
CA ALA A 28 -4.79 -1.06 0.63
C ALA A 28 -3.45 -0.30 0.66
N ALA A 29 -3.30 0.73 -0.20
CA ALA A 29 -2.11 1.58 -0.18
C ALA A 29 -1.99 2.38 1.13
N ALA A 30 -3.11 2.85 1.69
CA ALA A 30 -3.12 3.54 2.98
C ALA A 30 -2.67 2.61 4.12
N SER A 31 -3.19 1.38 4.18
CA SER A 31 -2.76 0.37 5.16
C SER A 31 -1.27 0.04 5.05
N ALA A 32 -0.75 -0.10 3.82
CA ALA A 32 0.69 -0.28 3.59
C ALA A 32 1.52 0.90 4.12
N ASN A 33 1.03 2.13 3.97
CA ASN A 33 1.70 3.33 4.45
C ASN A 33 1.65 3.46 5.98
N GLU A 34 0.54 3.06 6.61
CA GLU A 34 0.45 2.92 8.07
C GLU A 34 1.47 1.90 8.58
N ALA A 35 1.54 0.70 7.97
CA ALA A 35 2.50 -0.32 8.33
C ALA A 35 3.95 0.17 8.20
N ALA A 36 4.28 0.86 7.09
CA ALA A 36 5.60 1.46 6.90
C ALA A 36 5.92 2.52 7.96
N THR A 37 4.92 3.33 8.36
CA THR A 37 5.06 4.31 9.44
C THR A 37 5.30 3.63 10.79
N GLU A 38 4.62 2.53 11.09
CA GLU A 38 4.87 1.74 12.29
C GLU A 38 6.29 1.14 12.30
N ALA A 39 6.76 0.63 11.16
CA ALA A 39 8.12 0.13 11.01
C ALA A 39 9.16 1.23 11.27
N GLN A 40 8.91 2.44 10.75
CA GLN A 40 9.76 3.61 11.00
C GLN A 40 9.80 3.96 12.49
N ALA A 41 8.64 4.00 13.15
CA ALA A 41 8.56 4.27 14.58
C ALA A 41 9.29 3.19 15.42
N ALA A 42 9.23 1.92 14.99
CA ALA A 42 9.97 0.85 15.64
C ALA A 42 11.49 1.00 15.47
N ALA A 43 11.96 1.37 14.27
CA ALA A 43 13.35 1.67 13.99
C ALA A 43 13.86 2.88 14.80
N ASP A 44 13.09 3.97 14.88
CA ASP A 44 13.41 5.16 15.66
C ASP A 44 13.56 4.82 17.15
N GLN A 45 12.68 3.97 17.68
CA GLN A 45 12.79 3.49 19.06
C GLN A 45 14.03 2.61 19.27
N ALA A 46 14.40 1.76 18.31
CA ALA A 46 15.61 0.95 18.38
C ALA A 46 16.86 1.85 18.38
N ALA A 47 16.88 2.89 17.55
CA ALA A 47 17.91 3.92 17.56
C ALA A 47 17.99 4.67 18.89
N ALA A 48 16.85 5.09 19.44
CA ALA A 48 16.78 5.76 20.74
C ALA A 48 17.24 4.87 21.90
N ALA A 49 17.02 3.55 21.82
CA ALA A 49 17.51 2.57 22.77
C ALA A 49 19.02 2.27 22.62
N GLY A 50 19.68 2.80 21.58
CA GLY A 50 21.09 2.56 21.30
C GLY A 50 21.36 1.17 20.74
N ALA A 51 20.38 0.54 20.09
CA ALA A 51 20.57 -0.77 19.47
C ALA A 51 21.68 -0.72 18.42
N GLN A 52 22.60 -1.70 18.45
CA GLN A 52 23.72 -1.76 17.51
C GLN A 52 23.27 -1.92 16.04
N THR A 53 22.05 -2.41 15.83
CA THR A 53 21.45 -2.63 14.52
C THR A 53 20.42 -1.56 14.14
N ALA A 54 20.41 -0.42 14.83
CA ALA A 54 19.50 0.70 14.54
C ALA A 54 19.57 1.17 13.07
N ASP A 55 20.77 1.27 12.48
CA ASP A 55 20.95 1.65 11.08
C ASP A 55 20.33 0.62 10.10
N ALA A 56 20.39 -0.67 10.46
CA ALA A 56 19.78 -1.73 9.67
C ALA A 56 18.25 -1.70 9.78
N ALA A 57 17.72 -1.47 10.98
CA ALA A 57 16.29 -1.25 11.21
C ALA A 57 15.78 -0.04 10.41
N GLN A 58 16.55 1.06 10.39
CA GLN A 58 16.21 2.25 9.62
C GLN A 58 16.19 1.98 8.11
N GLN A 59 17.17 1.23 7.59
CA GLN A 59 17.17 0.82 6.18
C GLN A 59 15.98 -0.07 5.82
N ALA A 60 15.61 -1.00 6.71
CA ALA A 60 14.45 -1.85 6.52
C ALA A 60 13.15 -1.03 6.49
N ALA A 61 13.00 -0.07 7.41
CA ALA A 61 11.85 0.84 7.43
C ALA A 61 11.79 1.75 6.19
N ASN A 62 12.92 2.27 5.72
CA ASN A 62 12.98 3.03 4.46
C ASN A 62 12.59 2.17 3.24
N THR A 63 12.93 0.88 3.25
CA THR A 63 12.52 -0.07 2.21
C THR A 63 11.02 -0.30 2.24
N ALA A 64 10.43 -0.44 3.44
CA ALA A 64 8.99 -0.53 3.62
C ALA A 64 8.26 0.74 3.13
N ALA A 65 8.79 1.93 3.42
CA ALA A 65 8.26 3.20 2.91
C ALA A 65 8.29 3.25 1.37
N THR A 66 9.40 2.85 0.77
CA THR A 66 9.52 2.78 -0.71
C THR A 66 8.50 1.80 -1.31
N ALA A 67 8.24 0.67 -0.65
CA ALA A 67 7.23 -0.28 -1.10
C ALA A 67 5.81 0.27 -0.96
N ALA A 68 5.51 1.01 0.12
CA ALA A 68 4.23 1.67 0.31
C ALA A 68 3.98 2.79 -0.73
N ASP A 69 5.02 3.55 -1.08
CA ASP A 69 4.97 4.51 -2.18
C ASP A 69 4.65 3.82 -3.51
N ALA A 70 5.30 2.69 -3.81
CA ALA A 70 5.01 1.90 -5.02
C ALA A 70 3.57 1.35 -5.03
N ALA A 71 3.02 0.96 -3.88
CA ALA A 71 1.62 0.57 -3.75
C ALA A 71 0.67 1.74 -4.02
N THR A 72 1.01 2.94 -3.56
CA THR A 72 0.27 4.18 -3.83
C THR A 72 0.27 4.52 -5.32
N ASP A 73 1.42 4.39 -5.98
CA ASP A 73 1.53 4.59 -7.43
C ASP A 73 0.69 3.56 -8.21
N ALA A 74 0.70 2.30 -7.80
CA ALA A 74 -0.12 1.25 -8.40
C ALA A 74 -1.64 1.51 -8.20
N ALA A 75 -2.03 2.02 -7.03
CA ALA A 75 -3.40 2.43 -6.76
C ALA A 75 -3.82 3.63 -7.64
N ALA A 76 -2.93 4.61 -7.83
CA ALA A 76 -3.17 5.73 -8.75
C ALA A 76 -3.30 5.26 -10.20
N ASN A 77 -2.51 4.27 -10.62
CA ASN A 77 -2.62 3.68 -11.96
C ASN A 77 -3.95 2.91 -12.15
N THR A 78 -4.47 2.29 -11.09
CA THR A 78 -5.81 1.66 -11.09
C THR A 78 -6.91 2.68 -11.40
N ALA A 79 -6.81 3.88 -10.80
CA ALA A 79 -7.73 4.98 -11.08
C ALA A 79 -7.73 5.40 -12.56
N ALA A 80 -6.55 5.38 -13.19
CA ALA A 80 -6.38 5.76 -14.60
C ALA A 80 -6.80 4.66 -15.58
N ALA A 81 -6.50 3.40 -15.28
CA ALA A 81 -6.73 2.27 -16.20
C ALA A 81 -8.13 1.66 -16.08
N ALA A 82 -8.76 1.72 -14.90
CA ALA A 82 -10.07 1.14 -14.60
C ALA A 82 -10.20 -0.37 -14.96
N THR A 83 -9.13 -1.15 -14.85
CA THR A 83 -9.12 -2.60 -15.14
C THR A 83 -8.95 -3.45 -13.88
N ASP A 84 -9.45 -4.69 -13.91
CA ASP A 84 -9.27 -5.67 -12.83
C ASP A 84 -7.79 -6.05 -12.63
N ALA A 85 -7.00 -6.07 -13.70
CA ALA A 85 -5.57 -6.36 -13.63
C ALA A 85 -4.82 -5.30 -12.82
N ALA A 86 -5.07 -4.01 -13.09
CA ALA A 86 -4.45 -2.91 -12.35
C ALA A 86 -4.84 -2.94 -10.86
N ALA A 87 -6.11 -3.24 -10.56
CA ALA A 87 -6.57 -3.37 -9.17
C ALA A 87 -5.90 -4.56 -8.45
N GLY A 88 -5.65 -5.66 -9.15
CA GLY A 88 -4.89 -6.80 -8.63
C GLY A 88 -3.43 -6.44 -8.34
N GLU A 89 -2.76 -5.78 -9.28
CA GLU A 89 -1.38 -5.30 -9.11
C GLU A 89 -1.23 -4.34 -7.93
N ALA A 90 -2.17 -3.39 -7.77
CA ALA A 90 -2.16 -2.46 -6.64
C ALA A 90 -2.31 -3.18 -5.30
N LYS A 91 -3.21 -4.17 -5.23
CA LYS A 91 -3.41 -4.97 -4.02
C LYS A 91 -2.19 -5.83 -3.69
N ASP A 92 -1.56 -6.42 -4.70
CA ASP A 92 -0.38 -7.25 -4.50
C ASP A 92 0.83 -6.40 -4.09
N ALA A 93 0.98 -5.21 -4.66
CA ALA A 93 1.98 -4.23 -4.25
C ALA A 93 1.77 -3.78 -2.79
N ALA A 94 0.54 -3.46 -2.40
CA ALA A 94 0.20 -3.11 -1.02
C ALA A 94 0.54 -4.23 -0.04
N LYS A 95 0.18 -5.48 -0.35
CA LYS A 95 0.53 -6.63 0.49
C LYS A 95 2.03 -6.86 0.61
N ALA A 96 2.76 -6.70 -0.49
CA ALA A 96 4.22 -6.80 -0.46
C ALA A 96 4.84 -5.71 0.42
N ALA A 97 4.30 -4.50 0.38
CA ALA A 97 4.70 -3.40 1.23
C ALA A 97 4.39 -3.67 2.71
N GLU A 98 3.18 -4.12 3.04
CA GLU A 98 2.80 -4.53 4.41
C GLU A 98 3.74 -5.62 4.94
N ALA A 99 4.00 -6.67 4.15
CA ALA A 99 4.92 -7.74 4.56
C ALA A 99 6.35 -7.23 4.79
N THR A 100 6.82 -6.30 3.94
CA THR A 100 8.13 -5.68 4.11
C THR A 100 8.18 -4.81 5.37
N ALA A 101 7.10 -4.08 5.65
CA ALA A 101 6.96 -3.27 6.85
C ALA A 101 6.92 -4.11 8.13
N GLU A 102 6.16 -5.21 8.14
CA GLU A 102 6.14 -6.16 9.26
C GLU A 102 7.54 -6.74 9.51
N GLN A 103 8.24 -7.18 8.47
CA GLN A 103 9.61 -7.68 8.61
C GLN A 103 10.57 -6.62 9.15
N ALA A 104 10.45 -5.37 8.70
CA ALA A 104 11.25 -4.27 9.20
C ALA A 104 10.96 -3.96 10.67
N LYS A 105 9.68 -3.96 11.05
CA LYS A 105 9.23 -3.76 12.43
C LYS A 105 9.72 -4.88 13.34
N ASP A 106 9.58 -6.14 12.93
CA ASP A 106 10.03 -7.30 13.70
C ASP A 106 11.55 -7.27 13.90
N ALA A 107 12.32 -6.96 12.85
CA ALA A 107 13.77 -6.80 12.96
C ALA A 107 14.16 -5.67 13.92
N ALA A 108 13.42 -4.55 13.90
CA ALA A 108 13.64 -3.43 14.82
C ALA A 108 13.26 -3.79 16.27
N GLU A 109 12.22 -4.59 16.49
CA GLU A 109 11.82 -5.07 17.82
C GLU A 109 12.81 -6.11 18.36
N GLU A 110 13.31 -7.03 17.52
CA GLU A 110 14.37 -7.97 17.92
C GLU A 110 15.67 -7.26 18.29
N ALA A 111 16.01 -6.18 17.59
CA ALA A 111 17.18 -5.35 17.89
C ALA A 111 17.14 -4.67 19.27
N LYS A 112 15.94 -4.50 19.87
CA LYS A 112 15.76 -3.90 21.20
C LYS A 112 15.92 -4.89 22.35
N LYS A 113 15.90 -6.20 22.08
CA LYS A 113 16.02 -7.25 23.11
C LYS A 113 17.48 -7.48 23.50
#